data_AF-X6LBK2-F1
#
_entry.id   AF-X6LBK2-F1
#
_cell.length_a   1.000
_cell.length_b   1.000
_cell.length_c   1.000
_cell.angle_alpha   90.00
_cell.angle_beta   90.00
_cell.angle_gamma   90.00
#
_symmetry.space_group_name_H-M   'P 1'
#
loop_
_entity.id
_entity.type
_entity.pdbx_description
1 polymer ?
#
loop_
_entity_poly.entity_id
_entity_poly.type
_entity_poly.pdbx_seq_one_letter_code
_entity_poly.pdbx_strand_id
1 'polypeptide(L)'
;KKKKKKKKKKIYIYKQELKAILYNVLFWAIPLVVTLSMFDEATYERQLSLLTFAALLHATDALIMLRPKDLYYSLQESTCCKWNCLRVRNNYQVEYEAIEMYKNSKVNPEMMMMAVTSKVREYSSSRRAIELSYQITLEKILSEKDGFELFASHLVKELSLENVLFLVEYMQLKYFLSIHQLHLRIQDLGYHVPIYGSLIQKTFHPQLLRTDMSANTAWNICLDMFEYLSTHYVLPNAIALLNLSHESSSVIAMQMHQLATNRDQVSVEDTLPSLLFVFDAATKDVIRLLRGDSFYRFQLSRECIRYCEDLV
;
A
#
# COMPACT_ATOMS: atom_id res chain seq x y z
N LYS A 1 -19.72 -23.65 -6.59
CA LYS A 1 -18.85 -24.08 -7.73
C LYS A 1 -17.89 -22.99 -8.27
N LYS A 2 -18.30 -21.72 -8.44
CA LYS A 2 -17.42 -20.63 -8.94
C LYS A 2 -16.17 -20.35 -8.08
N LYS A 3 -16.27 -20.36 -6.74
CA LYS A 3 -15.11 -20.18 -5.83
C LYS A 3 -14.03 -21.27 -5.99
N LYS A 4 -14.41 -22.54 -6.16
CA LYS A 4 -13.46 -23.66 -6.38
C LYS A 4 -12.73 -23.54 -7.74
N LYS A 5 -13.39 -23.05 -8.80
CA LYS A 5 -12.73 -22.76 -10.09
C LYS A 5 -11.69 -21.63 -9.98
N LYS A 6 -12.00 -20.55 -9.25
CA LYS A 6 -11.05 -19.44 -9.02
C LYS A 6 -9.79 -19.90 -8.26
N LYS A 7 -9.94 -20.75 -7.23
CA LYS A 7 -8.80 -21.28 -6.46
C LYS A 7 -7.87 -22.16 -7.32
N LYS A 8 -8.42 -23.03 -8.18
CA LYS A 8 -7.61 -23.85 -9.09
C LYS A 8 -6.84 -23.02 -10.13
N LYS A 9 -7.42 -21.93 -10.64
CA LYS A 9 -6.77 -21.03 -11.60
C LYS A 9 -5.58 -20.30 -10.98
N LYS A 10 -5.71 -19.79 -9.74
CA LYS A 10 -4.60 -19.14 -9.02
C LYS A 10 -3.41 -20.10 -8.82
N ILE A 11 -3.68 -21.34 -8.40
CA ILE A 11 -2.62 -22.35 -8.20
C ILE A 11 -1.87 -22.66 -9.50
N TYR A 12 -2.57 -22.67 -10.64
CA TYR A 12 -1.94 -22.92 -11.94
C TYR A 12 -0.98 -21.80 -12.34
N ILE A 13 -1.34 -20.53 -12.10
CA ILE A 13 -0.52 -19.35 -12.42
C ILE A 13 0.77 -19.37 -11.60
N TYR A 14 0.67 -19.58 -10.27
CA TYR A 14 1.84 -19.70 -9.40
C TYR A 14 2.80 -20.83 -9.83
N LYS A 15 2.26 -21.97 -10.31
CA LYS A 15 3.09 -23.05 -10.84
C LYS A 15 3.84 -22.67 -12.11
N GLN A 16 3.29 -21.81 -12.95
CA GLN A 16 4.00 -21.34 -14.15
C GLN A 16 5.07 -20.30 -13.82
N GLU A 17 4.81 -19.39 -12.89
CA GLU A 17 5.80 -18.41 -12.41
C GLU A 17 6.98 -19.12 -11.74
N LEU A 18 6.71 -20.08 -10.85
CA LEU A 18 7.75 -20.87 -10.22
C LEU A 18 8.59 -21.64 -11.25
N LYS A 19 7.96 -22.18 -12.30
CA LYS A 19 8.69 -22.82 -13.41
C LYS A 19 9.56 -21.83 -14.17
N ALA A 20 9.07 -20.61 -14.44
CA ALA A 20 9.85 -19.59 -15.14
C ALA A 20 11.07 -19.15 -14.32
N ILE A 21 10.90 -18.94 -13.01
CA ILE A 21 12.01 -18.64 -12.09
C ILE A 21 13.01 -19.80 -12.08
N LEU A 22 12.53 -21.04 -11.98
CA LEU A 22 13.40 -22.21 -11.95
C LEU A 22 14.17 -22.39 -13.27
N TYR A 23 13.53 -22.12 -14.42
CA TYR A 23 14.22 -22.10 -15.71
C TYR A 23 15.24 -20.97 -15.81
N ASN A 24 14.97 -19.78 -15.26
CA ASN A 24 15.94 -18.68 -15.22
C ASN A 24 17.17 -19.08 -14.41
N VAL A 25 16.96 -19.65 -13.21
CA VAL A 25 18.06 -20.15 -12.36
C VAL A 25 18.88 -21.22 -13.07
N LEU A 26 18.23 -22.20 -13.71
CA LEU A 26 18.94 -23.25 -14.45
C LEU A 26 19.70 -22.70 -15.66
N PHE A 27 19.11 -21.74 -16.38
CA PHE A 27 19.72 -21.10 -17.54
C PHE A 27 20.99 -20.32 -17.17
N TRP A 28 21.01 -19.65 -16.01
CA TRP A 28 22.19 -18.93 -15.51
C TRP A 28 23.21 -19.80 -14.79
N ALA A 29 22.78 -20.90 -14.17
CA ALA A 29 23.67 -21.84 -13.48
C ALA A 29 24.66 -22.51 -14.45
N ILE A 30 24.23 -22.84 -15.67
CA ILE A 30 25.09 -23.54 -16.65
C ILE A 30 26.29 -22.65 -17.08
N PRO A 31 26.10 -21.41 -17.58
CA PRO A 31 27.21 -20.51 -17.89
C PRO A 31 28.08 -20.19 -16.67
N LEU A 32 27.49 -20.08 -15.48
CA LEU A 32 28.25 -19.85 -14.25
C LEU A 32 29.20 -21.01 -13.95
N VAL A 33 28.72 -22.26 -14.02
CA VAL A 33 29.57 -23.43 -13.80
C VAL A 33 30.67 -23.54 -14.86
N VAL A 34 30.33 -23.31 -16.14
CA VAL A 34 31.30 -23.34 -17.24
C VAL A 34 32.37 -22.27 -17.06
N THR A 35 31.98 -21.04 -16.71
CA THR A 35 32.96 -19.97 -16.48
C THR A 35 33.81 -20.26 -15.24
N LEU A 36 33.22 -20.76 -14.15
CA LEU A 36 33.96 -21.17 -12.96
C LEU A 36 34.95 -22.33 -13.22
N SER A 37 34.69 -23.21 -14.18
CA SER A 37 35.61 -24.30 -14.53
C SER A 37 36.71 -23.89 -15.51
N MET A 38 36.61 -22.72 -16.15
CA MET A 38 37.64 -22.19 -17.05
C MET A 38 38.72 -21.37 -16.32
N PHE A 39 38.46 -20.91 -15.09
CA PHE A 39 39.38 -20.06 -14.33
C PHE A 39 39.91 -20.77 -13.09
N ASP A 40 41.24 -20.73 -12.90
CA ASP A 40 41.89 -21.24 -11.68
C ASP A 40 41.43 -20.48 -10.41
N GLU A 41 41.53 -21.16 -9.26
CA GLU A 41 40.91 -20.76 -7.98
C GLU A 41 41.30 -19.36 -7.46
N ALA A 42 42.43 -18.81 -7.89
CA ALA A 42 42.98 -17.57 -7.36
C ALA A 42 42.98 -16.38 -8.33
N THR A 43 42.17 -16.42 -9.39
CA THR A 43 42.15 -15.35 -10.40
C THR A 43 41.11 -14.28 -10.10
N TYR A 44 41.50 -13.01 -10.26
CA TYR A 44 40.59 -11.85 -10.24
C TYR A 44 39.41 -12.02 -11.22
N GLU A 45 39.66 -12.67 -12.35
CA GLU A 45 38.67 -12.97 -13.39
C GLU A 45 37.52 -13.84 -12.87
N ARG A 46 37.80 -14.80 -11.98
CA ARG A 46 36.77 -15.64 -11.35
C ARG A 46 35.85 -14.83 -10.45
N GLN A 47 36.39 -13.89 -9.68
CA GLN A 47 35.59 -13.01 -8.81
C GLN A 47 34.72 -12.05 -9.63
N LEU A 48 35.28 -11.47 -10.70
CA LEU A 48 34.54 -10.58 -11.59
C LEU A 48 33.42 -11.31 -12.33
N SER A 49 33.67 -12.54 -12.78
CA SER A 49 32.66 -13.41 -13.39
C SER A 49 31.51 -13.68 -12.42
N LEU A 50 31.82 -14.11 -11.18
CA LEU A 50 30.81 -14.35 -10.13
C LEU A 50 29.95 -13.12 -9.87
N LEU A 51 30.57 -11.95 -9.73
CA LEU A 51 29.86 -10.69 -9.47
C LEU A 51 28.93 -10.33 -10.65
N THR A 52 29.41 -10.51 -11.89
CA THR A 52 28.66 -10.21 -13.11
C THR A 52 27.45 -11.12 -13.26
N PHE A 53 27.61 -12.43 -13.04
CA PHE A 53 26.50 -13.38 -13.09
C PHE A 53 25.49 -13.17 -11.98
N ALA A 54 25.95 -12.86 -10.76
CA ALA A 54 25.05 -12.51 -9.66
C ALA A 54 24.24 -11.25 -9.99
N ALA A 55 24.88 -10.20 -10.50
CA ALA A 55 24.22 -8.96 -10.90
C ALA A 55 23.21 -9.18 -12.03
N LEU A 56 23.56 -9.97 -13.06
CA LEU A 56 22.66 -10.31 -14.17
C LEU A 56 21.47 -11.14 -13.70
N LEU A 57 21.70 -12.14 -12.84
CA LEU A 57 20.63 -12.95 -12.25
C LEU A 57 19.65 -12.06 -11.49
N HIS A 58 20.16 -11.22 -10.58
CA HIS A 58 19.33 -10.27 -9.82
C HIS A 58 18.61 -9.27 -10.74
N ALA A 59 19.24 -8.78 -11.80
CA ALA A 59 18.60 -7.90 -12.77
C ALA A 59 17.47 -8.62 -13.54
N THR A 60 17.67 -9.87 -13.97
CA THR A 60 16.60 -10.66 -14.58
C THR A 60 15.48 -10.97 -13.60
N ASP A 61 15.78 -11.31 -12.35
CA ASP A 61 14.77 -11.56 -11.33
C ASP A 61 13.98 -10.29 -11.02
N ALA A 62 14.65 -9.13 -10.95
CA ALA A 62 14.02 -7.84 -10.85
C ALA A 62 13.13 -7.55 -12.07
N LEU A 63 13.57 -7.83 -13.30
CA LEU A 63 12.73 -7.66 -14.51
C LEU A 63 11.53 -8.62 -14.55
N ILE A 64 11.69 -9.85 -14.03
CA ILE A 64 10.59 -10.81 -13.89
C ILE A 64 9.59 -10.32 -12.84
N MET A 65 10.07 -9.78 -11.72
CA MET A 65 9.25 -9.21 -10.64
C MET A 65 8.57 -7.89 -11.02
N LEU A 66 9.26 -7.04 -11.78
CA LEU A 66 8.78 -5.75 -12.31
C LEU A 66 7.90 -5.93 -13.54
N ARG A 67 7.75 -7.15 -14.06
CA ARG A 67 6.86 -7.41 -15.20
C ARG A 67 5.43 -7.05 -14.78
N PRO A 68 4.74 -6.14 -15.49
CA PRO A 68 3.41 -5.71 -15.11
C PRO A 68 2.48 -6.91 -14.97
N LYS A 69 1.80 -7.01 -13.83
CA LYS A 69 0.81 -8.08 -13.54
C LYS A 69 -0.29 -8.17 -14.61
N ASP A 70 -0.42 -7.16 -15.47
CA ASP A 70 -1.34 -7.04 -16.60
C ASP A 70 -1.17 -8.10 -17.71
N LEU A 71 0.00 -8.75 -17.81
CA LEU A 71 0.22 -9.85 -18.76
C LEU A 71 -0.36 -11.21 -18.30
N TYR A 72 -0.72 -11.34 -17.02
CA TYR A 72 -1.19 -12.61 -16.42
C TYR A 72 -2.71 -12.66 -16.19
N TYR A 73 -3.42 -11.55 -16.38
CA TYR A 73 -4.87 -11.59 -16.43
C TYR A 73 -5.30 -12.18 -17.79
N SER A 74 -6.08 -13.26 -17.77
CA SER A 74 -6.74 -13.73 -18.98
C SER A 74 -7.50 -12.56 -19.61
N LEU A 75 -7.39 -12.36 -20.93
CA LEU A 75 -8.02 -11.27 -21.71
C LEU A 75 -9.47 -10.94 -21.30
N GLN A 76 -10.19 -11.90 -20.72
CA GLN A 76 -11.56 -11.77 -20.26
C GLN A 76 -11.73 -10.94 -18.96
N GLU A 77 -10.72 -10.83 -18.09
CA GLU A 77 -10.71 -9.94 -16.92
C GLU A 77 -9.98 -8.61 -17.20
N SER A 78 -9.22 -8.53 -18.31
CA SER A 78 -8.52 -7.32 -18.75
C SER A 78 -9.42 -6.34 -19.51
N THR A 79 -10.66 -6.70 -19.86
CA THR A 79 -11.53 -5.81 -20.62
C THR A 79 -11.71 -4.48 -19.90
N CYS A 80 -11.89 -4.44 -18.58
CA CYS A 80 -12.06 -3.16 -17.86
C CYS A 80 -10.84 -2.21 -17.96
N CYS A 81 -9.60 -2.74 -17.98
CA CYS A 81 -8.39 -1.93 -18.18
C CYS A 81 -8.10 -1.64 -19.67
N LYS A 82 -8.39 -2.59 -20.57
CA LYS A 82 -8.21 -2.43 -22.02
C LYS A 82 -9.20 -1.41 -22.60
N TRP A 83 -10.42 -1.34 -22.05
CA TRP A 83 -11.37 -0.27 -22.35
C TRP A 83 -10.84 1.09 -21.91
N ASN A 84 -10.12 1.23 -20.80
CA ASN A 84 -9.55 2.52 -20.41
C ASN A 84 -8.42 2.95 -21.35
N CYS A 85 -7.50 2.07 -21.75
CA CYS A 85 -6.44 2.44 -22.72
C CYS A 85 -6.98 2.68 -24.13
N LEU A 86 -7.92 1.85 -24.61
CA LEU A 86 -8.57 2.06 -25.92
C LEU A 86 -9.47 3.29 -25.92
N ARG A 87 -10.18 3.59 -24.81
CA ARG A 87 -10.99 4.81 -24.66
C ARG A 87 -10.13 6.06 -24.59
N VAL A 88 -8.99 6.02 -23.90
CA VAL A 88 -8.03 7.13 -23.90
C VAL A 88 -7.47 7.35 -25.30
N ARG A 89 -7.07 6.30 -26.01
CA ARG A 89 -6.60 6.40 -27.41
C ARG A 89 -7.70 6.91 -28.35
N ASN A 90 -8.94 6.43 -28.21
CA ASN A 90 -10.08 6.92 -28.99
C ASN A 90 -10.37 8.39 -28.70
N ASN A 91 -10.28 8.83 -27.45
CA ASN A 91 -10.50 10.23 -27.09
C ASN A 91 -9.42 11.13 -27.71
N TYR A 92 -8.14 10.72 -27.65
CA TYR A 92 -7.06 11.45 -28.33
C TYR A 92 -7.25 11.49 -29.85
N GLN A 93 -7.71 10.39 -30.44
CA GLN A 93 -7.93 10.33 -31.87
C GLN A 93 -9.12 11.19 -32.32
N VAL A 94 -10.23 11.17 -31.58
CA VAL A 94 -11.39 12.04 -31.82
C VAL A 94 -11.03 13.52 -31.63
N GLU A 95 -10.18 13.84 -30.65
CA GLU A 95 -9.70 15.20 -30.42
C GLU A 95 -8.76 15.67 -31.54
N TYR A 96 -7.85 14.80 -32.00
CA TYR A 96 -6.96 15.08 -33.12
C TYR A 96 -7.74 15.27 -34.43
N GLU A 97 -8.68 14.38 -34.74
CA GLU A 97 -9.55 14.46 -35.92
C GLU A 97 -10.44 15.72 -35.87
N ALA A 98 -10.90 16.14 -34.69
CA ALA A 98 -11.63 17.40 -34.52
C ALA A 98 -10.75 18.63 -34.78
N ILE A 99 -9.48 18.62 -34.32
CA ILE A 99 -8.51 19.69 -34.58
C ILE A 99 -8.12 19.74 -36.07
N GLU A 100 -7.98 18.59 -36.71
CA GLU A 100 -7.64 18.48 -38.13
C GLU A 100 -8.81 18.91 -39.03
N MET A 101 -10.05 18.51 -38.68
CA MET A 101 -11.24 19.05 -39.33
C MET A 101 -11.37 20.56 -39.16
N TYR A 102 -11.04 21.10 -37.99
CA TYR A 102 -11.04 22.55 -37.74
C TYR A 102 -10.06 23.31 -38.63
N LYS A 103 -8.85 22.76 -38.87
CA LYS A 103 -7.87 23.36 -39.78
C LYS A 103 -8.32 23.39 -41.24
N ASN A 104 -9.12 22.40 -41.66
CA ASN A 104 -9.47 22.18 -43.06
C ASN A 104 -10.87 22.68 -43.45
N SER A 105 -11.67 23.14 -42.49
CA SER A 105 -13.10 23.39 -42.70
C SER A 105 -13.47 24.87 -42.58
N LYS A 106 -13.98 25.47 -43.68
CA LYS A 106 -14.69 26.76 -43.68
C LYS A 106 -16.15 26.61 -43.21
N VAL A 107 -16.40 25.79 -42.19
CA VAL A 107 -17.78 25.51 -41.74
C VAL A 107 -18.34 26.63 -40.87
N ASN A 108 -19.64 26.87 -41.05
CA ASN A 108 -20.42 27.92 -40.43
C ASN A 108 -20.47 27.76 -38.89
N PRO A 109 -20.12 28.80 -38.10
CA PRO A 109 -19.95 28.72 -36.64
C PRO A 109 -21.21 28.36 -35.83
N GLU A 110 -22.41 28.48 -36.40
CA GLU A 110 -23.68 28.25 -35.67
C GLU A 110 -23.97 26.77 -35.35
N MET A 111 -23.66 25.82 -36.24
CA MET A 111 -23.82 24.38 -35.93
C MET A 111 -22.84 23.88 -34.87
N MET A 112 -21.72 24.59 -34.68
CA MET A 112 -20.70 24.26 -33.69
C MET A 112 -21.20 24.55 -32.26
N MET A 113 -22.10 25.52 -32.08
CA MET A 113 -22.57 25.95 -30.77
C MET A 113 -23.45 24.88 -30.08
N MET A 114 -24.18 24.05 -30.83
CA MET A 114 -25.02 22.98 -30.25
C MET A 114 -24.25 21.70 -29.88
N ALA A 115 -23.14 21.38 -30.55
CA ALA A 115 -22.26 20.28 -30.15
C ALA A 115 -21.34 20.68 -28.98
N VAL A 116 -21.07 21.98 -28.84
CA VAL A 116 -20.32 22.55 -27.71
C VAL A 116 -21.16 22.57 -26.44
N THR A 117 -22.48 22.81 -26.49
CA THR A 117 -23.32 22.86 -25.28
C THR A 117 -23.44 21.52 -24.54
N SER A 118 -23.35 20.38 -25.22
CA SER A 118 -23.29 19.06 -24.54
C SER A 118 -21.91 18.80 -23.91
N LYS A 119 -20.82 19.18 -24.58
CA LYS A 119 -19.44 19.08 -24.03
C LYS A 119 -19.16 20.07 -22.90
N VAL A 120 -19.78 21.25 -22.91
CA VAL A 120 -19.69 22.26 -21.85
C VAL A 120 -20.26 21.72 -20.53
N ARG A 121 -21.26 20.82 -20.58
CA ARG A 121 -21.85 20.20 -19.39
C ARG A 121 -20.95 19.11 -18.77
N GLU A 122 -20.20 18.36 -19.59
CA GLU A 122 -19.20 17.40 -19.08
C GLU A 122 -17.96 18.12 -18.51
N TYR A 123 -17.59 19.26 -19.08
CA TYR A 123 -16.50 20.08 -18.54
C TYR A 123 -16.84 20.69 -17.17
N SER A 124 -18.11 21.06 -16.93
CA SER A 124 -18.51 21.66 -15.65
C SER A 124 -18.55 20.63 -14.51
N SER A 125 -19.00 19.40 -14.76
CA SER A 125 -18.97 18.33 -13.76
C SER A 125 -17.53 17.92 -13.42
N SER A 126 -16.67 17.78 -14.42
CA SER A 126 -15.26 17.43 -14.21
C SER A 126 -14.50 18.50 -13.42
N ARG A 127 -14.75 19.78 -13.72
CA ARG A 127 -14.15 20.89 -12.95
C ARG A 127 -14.57 20.87 -11.48
N ARG A 128 -15.87 20.64 -11.21
CA ARG A 128 -16.38 20.56 -9.83
C ARG A 128 -15.78 19.36 -9.08
N ALA A 129 -15.62 18.21 -9.73
CA ALA A 129 -15.00 17.04 -9.13
C ALA A 129 -13.51 17.25 -8.80
N ILE A 130 -12.77 17.96 -9.66
CA ILE A 130 -11.39 18.37 -9.39
C ILE A 130 -11.34 19.33 -8.19
N GLU A 131 -12.22 20.33 -8.15
CA GLU A 131 -12.31 21.25 -7.00
C GLU A 131 -12.64 20.51 -5.70
N LEU A 132 -13.54 19.52 -5.76
CA LEU A 132 -13.87 18.65 -4.62
C LEU A 132 -12.71 17.73 -4.21
N SER A 133 -11.90 17.23 -5.15
CA SER A 133 -10.75 16.38 -4.81
C SER A 133 -9.69 17.16 -4.03
N TYR A 134 -9.55 18.47 -4.24
CA TYR A 134 -8.69 19.33 -3.41
C TYR A 134 -9.27 19.61 -2.02
N GLN A 135 -10.59 19.56 -1.86
CA GLN A 135 -11.26 19.82 -0.58
C GLN A 135 -11.36 18.58 0.31
N ILE A 136 -11.17 17.38 -0.24
CA ILE A 136 -11.22 16.15 0.54
C ILE A 136 -10.00 16.03 1.45
N THR A 137 -10.21 15.66 2.71
CA THR A 137 -9.12 15.45 3.67
C THR A 137 -8.73 13.98 3.74
N LEU A 138 -7.49 13.71 4.15
CA LEU A 138 -7.01 12.35 4.35
C LEU A 138 -7.87 11.61 5.39
N GLU A 139 -8.26 12.31 6.46
CA GLU A 139 -9.10 11.78 7.53
C GLU A 139 -10.45 11.33 7.01
N LYS A 140 -11.08 12.14 6.14
CA LYS A 140 -12.36 11.77 5.53
C LYS A 140 -12.20 10.50 4.69
N ILE A 141 -11.17 10.46 3.85
CA ILE A 141 -10.85 9.29 3.02
C ILE A 141 -10.59 8.04 3.87
N LEU A 142 -9.82 8.15 4.96
CA LEU A 142 -9.52 7.02 5.84
C LEU A 142 -10.73 6.54 6.64
N SER A 143 -11.68 7.43 6.95
CA SER A 143 -12.87 7.13 7.75
C SER A 143 -13.98 6.43 6.95
N GLU A 144 -14.02 6.68 5.65
CA GLU A 144 -15.01 6.13 4.73
C GLU A 144 -14.51 4.80 4.13
N LYS A 145 -15.38 3.80 4.02
CA LYS A 145 -15.00 2.47 3.51
C LYS A 145 -14.42 2.55 2.09
N ASP A 146 -15.15 3.19 1.19
CA ASP A 146 -14.80 3.21 -0.22
C ASP A 146 -13.62 4.16 -0.48
N GLY A 147 -13.55 5.28 0.26
CA GLY A 147 -12.37 6.16 0.29
C GLY A 147 -11.12 5.42 0.74
N PHE A 148 -11.20 4.65 1.84
CA PHE A 148 -10.07 3.88 2.37
C PHE A 148 -9.61 2.82 1.38
N GLU A 149 -10.54 2.02 0.82
CA GLU A 149 -10.22 0.97 -0.18
C GLU A 149 -9.56 1.57 -1.42
N LEU A 150 -10.04 2.74 -1.87
CA LEU A 150 -9.50 3.44 -3.02
C LEU A 150 -8.10 4.00 -2.76
N PHE A 151 -7.89 4.62 -1.59
CA PHE A 151 -6.59 5.15 -1.20
C PHE A 151 -5.56 4.04 -0.97
N ALA A 152 -5.94 2.95 -0.28
CA ALA A 152 -5.09 1.77 -0.14
C ALA A 152 -4.71 1.17 -1.51
N SER A 153 -5.65 1.14 -2.46
CA SER A 153 -5.36 0.69 -3.83
C SER A 153 -4.38 1.62 -4.56
N HIS A 154 -4.41 2.92 -4.27
CA HIS A 154 -3.43 3.88 -4.78
C HIS A 154 -2.04 3.63 -4.17
N LEU A 155 -1.94 3.47 -2.85
CA LEU A 155 -0.66 3.17 -2.18
C LEU A 155 -0.03 1.86 -2.63
N VAL A 156 -0.83 0.84 -3.00
CA VAL A 156 -0.30 -0.40 -3.61
C VAL A 156 0.41 -0.13 -4.93
N LYS A 157 -0.08 0.82 -5.74
CA LYS A 157 0.56 1.20 -7.01
C LYS A 157 1.85 1.98 -6.76
N GLU A 158 1.91 2.74 -5.68
CA GLU A 158 3.08 3.51 -5.26
C GLU A 158 4.08 2.70 -4.42
N LEU A 159 3.77 1.44 -4.10
CA LEU A 159 4.58 0.59 -3.21
C LEU A 159 4.80 1.20 -1.82
N SER A 160 3.77 1.88 -1.28
CA SER A 160 3.83 2.59 0.01
C SER A 160 2.71 2.19 0.99
N LEU A 161 2.17 0.96 0.82
CA LEU A 161 1.03 0.44 1.57
C LEU A 161 1.32 0.26 3.07
N GLU A 162 2.58 0.00 3.44
CA GLU A 162 3.05 -0.20 4.81
C GLU A 162 2.65 0.94 5.75
N ASN A 163 2.63 2.18 5.25
CA ASN A 163 2.23 3.36 6.00
C ASN A 163 0.79 3.24 6.53
N VAL A 164 -0.15 2.81 5.68
CA VAL A 164 -1.56 2.64 6.10
C VAL A 164 -1.76 1.35 6.88
N LEU A 165 -1.01 0.28 6.60
CA LEU A 165 -1.07 -0.95 7.39
C LEU A 165 -0.68 -0.71 8.84
N PHE A 166 0.42 0.03 9.08
CA PHE A 166 0.81 0.44 10.42
C PHE A 166 -0.30 1.20 11.16
N LEU A 167 -0.94 2.18 10.49
CA LEU A 167 -2.03 2.95 11.10
C LEU A 167 -3.22 2.05 11.47
N VAL A 168 -3.60 1.10 10.60
CA VAL A 168 -4.69 0.15 10.87
C VAL A 168 -4.35 -0.74 12.06
N GLU A 169 -3.16 -1.33 12.08
CA GLU A 169 -2.73 -2.27 13.12
C GLU A 169 -2.51 -1.56 14.48
N TYR A 170 -2.08 -0.31 14.47
CA TYR A 170 -2.02 0.48 15.69
C TYR A 170 -3.41 0.91 16.20
N MET A 171 -4.34 1.28 15.31
CA MET A 171 -5.74 1.54 15.73
C MET A 171 -6.44 0.27 16.20
N GLN A 172 -6.07 -0.89 15.65
CA GLN A 172 -6.47 -2.18 16.20
C GLN A 172 -5.98 -2.34 17.64
N LEU A 173 -4.69 -2.13 17.92
CA LEU A 173 -4.15 -2.18 19.29
C LEU A 173 -4.96 -1.28 20.24
N LYS A 174 -5.24 -0.03 19.85
CA LYS A 174 -6.06 0.87 20.68
C LYS A 174 -7.48 0.35 20.90
N TYR A 175 -8.10 -0.21 19.87
CA TYR A 175 -9.42 -0.83 19.99
C TYR A 175 -9.41 -2.03 20.96
N PHE A 176 -8.34 -2.83 20.94
CA PHE A 176 -8.12 -3.90 21.90
C PHE A 176 -8.02 -3.37 23.35
N LEU A 177 -7.24 -2.30 23.58
CA LEU A 177 -7.17 -1.63 24.89
C LEU A 177 -8.54 -1.13 25.37
N SER A 178 -9.38 -0.64 24.46
CA SER A 178 -10.74 -0.20 24.77
C SER A 178 -11.63 -1.36 25.21
N ILE A 179 -11.67 -2.46 24.45
CA ILE A 179 -12.51 -3.63 24.75
C ILE A 179 -12.15 -4.27 26.10
N HIS A 180 -10.86 -4.41 26.38
CA HIS A 180 -10.36 -5.08 27.59
C HIS A 180 -10.21 -4.14 28.79
N GLN A 181 -10.75 -2.92 28.68
CA GLN A 181 -10.77 -1.92 29.77
C GLN A 181 -9.39 -1.55 30.33
N LEU A 182 -8.30 -1.87 29.62
CA LEU A 182 -6.94 -1.48 30.01
C LEU A 182 -6.78 0.04 30.01
N HIS A 183 -7.53 0.72 29.16
CA HIS A 183 -7.59 2.18 29.12
C HIS A 183 -8.12 2.84 30.41
N LEU A 184 -8.87 2.13 31.26
CA LEU A 184 -9.39 2.70 32.52
C LEU A 184 -8.28 2.97 33.55
N ARG A 185 -7.08 2.41 33.33
CA ARG A 185 -5.89 2.60 34.18
C ARG A 185 -5.03 3.78 33.73
N ILE A 186 -5.38 4.43 32.62
CA ILE A 186 -4.67 5.57 32.06
C ILE A 186 -5.64 6.72 31.82
N GLN A 187 -5.13 7.94 31.67
CA GLN A 187 -6.00 9.12 31.51
C GLN A 187 -6.56 9.26 30.09
N ASP A 188 -5.78 8.90 29.08
CA ASP A 188 -6.12 9.08 27.67
C ASP A 188 -5.43 8.00 26.80
N LEU A 189 -6.09 7.56 25.74
CA LEU A 189 -5.53 6.68 24.72
C LEU A 189 -4.70 7.45 23.67
N GLY A 190 -4.70 8.77 23.74
CA GLY A 190 -3.86 9.65 22.94
C GLY A 190 -4.38 9.85 21.51
N TYR A 191 -3.46 9.96 20.56
CA TYR A 191 -3.77 10.34 19.18
C TYR A 191 -4.57 9.27 18.43
N HIS A 192 -5.80 9.59 18.04
CA HIS A 192 -6.69 8.68 17.32
C HIS A 192 -6.75 9.01 15.83
N VAL A 193 -6.53 8.02 14.97
CA VAL A 193 -6.68 8.14 13.51
C VAL A 193 -8.06 7.61 13.09
N PRO A 194 -8.88 8.38 12.35
CA PRO A 194 -10.23 7.97 11.98
C PRO A 194 -10.19 6.94 10.84
N ILE A 195 -9.84 5.70 11.16
CA ILE A 195 -9.90 4.55 10.24
C ILE A 195 -11.33 4.01 10.20
N TYR A 196 -11.80 3.59 9.02
CA TYR A 196 -13.10 2.93 8.84
C TYR A 196 -13.32 1.80 9.87
N GLY A 197 -14.19 2.04 10.85
CA GLY A 197 -14.26 1.21 12.07
C GLY A 197 -14.61 -0.26 11.85
N SER A 198 -15.41 -0.59 10.82
CA SER A 198 -15.69 -1.99 10.51
C SER A 198 -14.47 -2.75 9.97
N LEU A 199 -13.47 -2.05 9.40
CA LEU A 199 -12.22 -2.68 8.99
C LEU A 199 -11.47 -3.22 10.20
N ILE A 200 -11.33 -2.39 11.24
CA ILE A 200 -10.67 -2.74 12.51
C ILE A 200 -11.30 -4.02 13.07
N GLN A 201 -12.63 -4.03 13.22
CA GLN A 201 -13.34 -5.17 13.81
C GLN A 201 -13.28 -6.45 12.96
N LYS A 202 -13.39 -6.35 11.63
CA LYS A 202 -13.44 -7.52 10.74
C LYS A 202 -12.10 -8.24 10.59
N THR A 203 -11.01 -7.51 10.79
CA THR A 203 -9.64 -8.01 10.61
C THR A 203 -9.08 -8.60 11.91
N PHE A 204 -9.70 -8.31 13.05
CA PHE A 204 -9.34 -8.90 14.33
C PHE A 204 -9.64 -10.40 14.41
N HIS A 205 -8.76 -11.13 15.08
CA HIS A 205 -9.02 -12.52 15.43
C HIS A 205 -10.16 -12.59 16.46
N PRO A 206 -11.21 -13.43 16.27
CA PRO A 206 -12.36 -13.46 17.17
C PRO A 206 -12.02 -13.73 18.65
N GLN A 207 -10.93 -14.44 18.93
CA GLN A 207 -10.49 -14.68 20.31
C GLN A 207 -10.00 -13.41 21.03
N LEU A 208 -9.49 -12.43 20.29
CA LEU A 208 -9.02 -11.16 20.85
C LEU A 208 -10.19 -10.22 21.21
N LEU A 209 -11.39 -10.47 20.68
CA LEU A 209 -12.60 -9.72 20.96
C LEU A 209 -13.39 -10.26 22.17
N ARG A 210 -12.92 -11.35 22.76
CA ARG A 210 -13.57 -11.97 23.92
C ARG A 210 -13.38 -11.12 25.17
N THR A 211 -14.46 -10.70 25.81
CA THR A 211 -14.42 -9.87 27.03
C THR A 211 -14.14 -10.65 28.31
N ASP A 212 -14.09 -11.99 28.25
CA ASP A 212 -13.83 -12.86 29.41
C ASP A 212 -12.34 -13.13 29.66
N MET A 213 -11.46 -12.33 29.06
CA MET A 213 -10.01 -12.43 29.22
C MET A 213 -9.55 -11.84 30.56
N SER A 214 -8.62 -12.51 31.25
CA SER A 214 -8.02 -11.94 32.46
C SER A 214 -7.20 -10.69 32.13
N ALA A 215 -7.17 -9.70 33.02
CA ALA A 215 -6.40 -8.46 32.82
C ALA A 215 -4.91 -8.74 32.55
N ASN A 216 -4.33 -9.75 33.21
CA ASN A 216 -2.93 -10.15 32.99
C ASN A 216 -2.71 -10.74 31.59
N THR A 217 -3.64 -11.58 31.12
CA THR A 217 -3.58 -12.12 29.75
C THR A 217 -3.73 -11.00 28.72
N ALA A 218 -4.69 -10.09 28.91
CA ALA A 218 -4.90 -8.96 28.02
C ALA A 218 -3.67 -8.04 27.98
N TRP A 219 -3.05 -7.80 29.13
CA TRP A 219 -1.81 -7.02 29.21
C TRP A 219 -0.66 -7.66 28.44
N ASN A 220 -0.42 -8.96 28.63
CA ASN A 220 0.64 -9.67 27.90
C ASN A 220 0.41 -9.62 26.37
N ILE A 221 -0.83 -9.79 25.92
CA ILE A 221 -1.17 -9.65 24.49
C ILE A 221 -0.93 -8.22 24.01
N CYS A 222 -1.25 -7.21 24.81
CA CYS A 222 -0.96 -5.82 24.47
C CYS A 222 0.55 -5.59 24.27
N LEU A 223 1.38 -6.14 25.15
CA LEU A 223 2.84 -6.07 25.01
C LEU A 223 3.32 -6.78 23.75
N ASP A 224 2.78 -7.95 23.45
CA ASP A 224 3.06 -8.68 22.20
C ASP A 224 2.67 -7.87 20.95
N MET A 225 1.57 -7.13 20.99
CA MET A 225 1.14 -6.27 19.88
C MET A 225 2.10 -5.08 19.67
N PHE A 226 2.60 -4.45 20.75
CA PHE A 226 3.63 -3.41 20.63
C PHE A 226 4.96 -3.98 20.10
N GLU A 227 5.36 -5.15 20.58
CA GLU A 227 6.54 -5.87 20.09
C GLU A 227 6.43 -6.18 18.61
N TYR A 228 5.28 -6.71 18.18
CA TYR A 228 4.98 -6.93 16.77
C TYR A 228 5.06 -5.64 15.95
N LEU A 229 4.41 -4.56 16.37
CA LEU A 229 4.45 -3.29 15.63
C LEU A 229 5.90 -2.76 15.49
N SER A 230 6.69 -2.85 16.56
CA SER A 230 8.08 -2.38 16.53
C SER A 230 8.96 -3.20 15.58
N THR A 231 8.86 -4.54 15.66
CA THR A 231 9.68 -5.46 14.87
C THR A 231 9.27 -5.48 13.41
N HIS A 232 7.97 -5.26 13.12
CA HIS A 232 7.44 -5.33 11.76
C HIS A 232 7.58 -4.02 10.98
N TYR A 233 7.58 -2.87 11.66
CA TYR A 233 7.53 -1.55 11.01
C TYR A 233 8.65 -0.57 11.41
N VAL A 234 9.32 -0.74 12.54
CA VAL A 234 10.21 0.30 13.09
C VAL A 234 11.68 -0.11 13.11
N LEU A 235 11.99 -1.34 13.55
CA LEU A 235 13.38 -1.77 13.71
C LEU A 235 14.10 -1.90 12.35
N PRO A 236 15.44 -1.76 12.27
CA PRO A 236 16.16 -1.74 11.00
C PRO A 236 15.94 -2.95 10.08
N ASN A 237 15.58 -4.10 10.66
CA ASN A 237 15.31 -5.35 9.94
C ASN A 237 13.81 -5.58 9.70
N ALA A 238 12.97 -4.56 9.88
CA ALA A 238 11.54 -4.60 9.66
C ALA A 238 11.21 -4.93 8.20
N ILE A 239 10.27 -5.85 8.01
CA ILE A 239 9.81 -6.25 6.67
C ILE A 239 9.10 -5.08 5.97
N ALA A 240 8.38 -4.27 6.76
CA ALA A 240 7.61 -3.14 6.30
C ALA A 240 8.13 -1.84 6.96
N LEU A 241 9.46 -1.65 6.90
CA LEU A 241 10.15 -0.51 7.53
C LEU A 241 9.55 0.83 7.11
N LEU A 242 9.04 1.58 8.08
CA LEU A 242 8.47 2.90 7.88
C LEU A 242 9.56 3.95 7.74
N ASN A 243 9.29 4.97 6.91
CA ASN A 243 10.14 6.15 6.80
C ASN A 243 9.84 7.14 7.95
N LEU A 244 10.25 6.75 9.16
CA LEU A 244 10.13 7.56 10.37
C LEU A 244 11.35 8.47 10.54
N SER A 245 11.19 9.52 11.34
CA SER A 245 12.36 10.28 11.81
C SER A 245 13.28 9.38 12.66
N HIS A 246 14.58 9.68 12.65
CA HIS A 246 15.55 8.98 13.50
C HIS A 246 15.19 9.10 14.99
N GLU A 247 14.68 10.26 15.41
CA GLU A 247 14.21 10.48 16.77
C GLU A 247 13.06 9.53 17.14
N SER A 248 11.98 9.48 16.34
CA SER A 248 10.85 8.58 16.59
C SER A 248 11.27 7.10 16.64
N SER A 249 12.09 6.67 15.67
CA SER A 249 12.54 5.27 15.60
C SER A 249 13.49 4.90 16.76
N SER A 250 14.43 5.76 17.12
CA SER A 250 15.37 5.51 18.23
C SER A 250 14.68 5.46 19.59
N VAL A 251 13.71 6.35 19.85
CA VAL A 251 12.94 6.38 21.08
C VAL A 251 12.09 5.11 21.22
N ILE A 252 11.42 4.67 20.15
CA ILE A 252 10.68 3.39 20.14
C ILE A 252 11.63 2.22 20.40
N ALA A 253 12.76 2.14 19.70
CA ALA A 253 13.72 1.06 19.89
C ALA A 253 14.23 0.97 21.33
N MET A 254 14.52 2.11 21.96
CA MET A 254 14.92 2.18 23.36
C MET A 254 13.82 1.70 24.32
N GLN A 255 12.58 2.18 24.14
CA GLN A 255 11.45 1.75 24.98
C GLN A 255 11.18 0.25 24.84
N MET A 256 11.24 -0.28 23.62
CA MET A 256 11.05 -1.72 23.37
C MET A 256 12.18 -2.57 23.95
N HIS A 257 13.41 -2.08 23.95
CA HIS A 257 14.53 -2.76 24.60
C HIS A 257 14.38 -2.80 26.13
N GLN A 258 13.92 -1.70 26.75
CA GLN A 258 13.62 -1.64 28.17
C GLN A 258 12.48 -2.59 28.55
N LEU A 259 11.42 -2.64 27.73
CA LEU A 259 10.31 -3.56 27.90
C LEU A 259 10.78 -5.02 27.85
N ALA A 260 11.63 -5.37 26.88
CA ALA A 260 12.17 -6.72 26.74
C ALA A 260 13.04 -7.14 27.93
N THR A 261 13.80 -6.21 28.51
CA THR A 261 14.69 -6.49 29.66
C THR A 261 13.92 -6.66 30.97
N ASN A 262 12.85 -5.89 31.16
CA ASN A 262 12.13 -5.82 32.43
C ASN A 262 10.74 -6.44 32.40
N ARG A 263 10.42 -7.28 31.40
CA ARG A 263 9.06 -7.74 31.06
C ARG A 263 8.22 -8.25 32.23
N ASP A 264 8.84 -8.95 33.18
CA ASP A 264 8.15 -9.53 34.34
C ASP A 264 7.78 -8.51 35.43
N GLN A 265 8.39 -7.32 35.42
CA GLN A 265 8.21 -6.27 36.43
C GLN A 265 7.35 -5.10 35.94
N VAL A 266 6.79 -5.21 34.74
CA VAL A 266 6.15 -4.11 34.03
C VAL A 266 4.71 -3.89 34.53
N SER A 267 4.49 -2.74 35.16
CA SER A 267 3.16 -2.24 35.53
C SER A 267 2.43 -1.62 34.33
N VAL A 268 1.12 -1.85 34.22
CA VAL A 268 0.27 -1.28 33.16
C VAL A 268 0.28 0.25 33.25
N GLU A 269 0.14 0.75 34.48
CA GLU A 269 -0.02 2.17 34.82
C GLU A 269 1.20 3.00 34.40
N ASP A 270 2.40 2.43 34.52
CA ASP A 270 3.65 3.13 34.19
C ASP A 270 4.05 2.96 32.73
N THR A 271 3.80 1.78 32.15
CA THR A 271 4.40 1.41 30.87
C THR A 271 3.48 1.68 29.68
N LEU A 272 2.17 1.46 29.83
CA LEU A 272 1.22 1.69 28.75
C LEU A 272 1.21 3.15 28.28
N PRO A 273 1.22 4.18 29.16
CA PRO A 273 1.31 5.58 28.73
C PRO A 273 2.58 5.89 27.95
N SER A 274 3.73 5.37 28.38
CA SER A 274 5.02 5.56 27.71
C SER A 274 4.99 4.97 26.29
N LEU A 275 4.50 3.73 26.16
CA LEU A 275 4.38 3.07 24.85
C LEU A 275 3.40 3.78 23.93
N LEU A 276 2.21 4.17 24.42
CA LEU A 276 1.24 4.92 23.63
C LEU A 276 1.82 6.25 23.15
N PHE A 277 2.54 6.97 24.01
CA PHE A 277 3.14 8.25 23.66
C PHE A 277 4.13 8.14 22.50
N VAL A 278 5.03 7.14 22.53
CA VAL A 278 6.05 6.97 21.48
C VAL A 278 5.46 6.47 20.16
N PHE A 279 4.47 5.58 20.21
CA PHE A 279 3.78 5.12 19.00
C PHE A 279 2.83 6.18 18.44
N ASP A 280 2.29 7.08 19.26
CA ASP A 280 1.53 8.24 18.80
C ASP A 280 2.40 9.24 18.05
N ALA A 281 3.64 9.45 18.49
CA ALA A 281 4.61 10.27 17.77
C ALA A 281 4.90 9.68 16.37
N ALA A 282 5.17 8.37 16.30
CA ALA A 282 5.35 7.69 15.00
C ALA A 282 4.10 7.75 14.12
N THR A 283 2.91 7.60 14.71
CA THR A 283 1.62 7.73 13.99
C THR A 283 1.47 9.12 13.38
N LYS A 284 1.82 10.19 14.12
CA LYS A 284 1.81 11.56 13.60
C LYS A 284 2.82 11.75 12.47
N ASP A 285 3.99 11.15 12.57
CA ASP A 285 5.01 11.15 11.50
C ASP A 285 4.47 10.50 10.22
N VAL A 286 3.85 9.31 10.33
CA VAL A 286 3.26 8.60 9.19
C VAL A 286 2.10 9.39 8.57
N ILE A 287 1.23 9.99 9.38
CA ILE A 287 0.14 10.84 8.87
C ILE A 287 0.70 12.06 8.13
N ARG A 288 1.75 12.70 8.67
CA ARG A 288 2.42 13.84 8.01
C ARG A 288 3.04 13.41 6.68
N LEU A 289 3.69 12.25 6.63
CA LEU A 289 4.26 11.68 5.41
C LEU A 289 3.18 11.41 4.36
N LEU A 290 2.10 10.71 4.75
CA LEU A 290 0.98 10.42 3.87
C LEU A 290 0.34 11.70 3.34
N ARG A 291 0.08 12.71 4.18
CA ARG A 291 -0.48 13.99 3.74
C ARG A 291 0.44 14.73 2.77
N GLY A 292 1.74 14.76 3.06
CA GLY A 292 2.72 15.54 2.31
C GLY A 292 3.09 14.95 0.95
N ASP A 293 2.92 13.63 0.77
CA ASP A 293 3.34 12.94 -0.46
C ASP A 293 2.20 12.13 -1.11
N SER A 294 1.94 10.92 -0.62
CA SER A 294 1.00 10.00 -1.27
C SER A 294 -0.44 10.53 -1.36
N PHE A 295 -0.93 11.25 -0.35
CA PHE A 295 -2.28 11.80 -0.38
C PHE A 295 -2.41 12.94 -1.40
N TYR A 296 -1.40 13.81 -1.48
CA TYR A 296 -1.38 14.86 -2.50
C TYR A 296 -1.42 14.26 -3.91
N ARG A 297 -0.60 13.24 -4.19
CA ARG A 297 -0.63 12.51 -5.48
C ARG A 297 -1.96 11.81 -5.71
N PHE A 298 -2.56 11.27 -4.65
CA PHE A 298 -3.89 10.66 -4.71
C PHE A 298 -4.97 11.67 -5.11
N GLN A 299 -4.99 12.89 -4.56
CA GLN A 299 -5.96 13.93 -4.91
C GLN A 299 -5.93 14.32 -6.40
N LEU A 300 -4.75 14.22 -7.02
CA LEU A 300 -4.52 14.46 -8.44
C LEU A 300 -4.81 13.24 -9.32
N SER A 301 -4.99 12.06 -8.71
CA SER A 301 -5.22 10.81 -9.44
C SER A 301 -6.60 10.78 -10.08
N ARG A 302 -6.72 10.08 -11.22
CA ARG A 302 -8.01 9.90 -11.92
C ARG A 302 -9.00 9.13 -11.05
N GLU A 303 -8.50 8.23 -10.22
CA GLU A 303 -9.29 7.45 -9.26
C GLU A 303 -9.98 8.36 -8.25
N CYS A 304 -9.27 9.30 -7.64
CA CYS A 304 -9.86 10.25 -6.69
C CYS A 304 -10.83 11.21 -7.38
N ILE A 305 -10.50 11.71 -8.57
CA ILE A 305 -11.41 12.61 -9.31
C ILE A 305 -12.73 11.89 -9.62
N ARG A 306 -12.69 10.64 -10.09
CA ARG A 306 -13.90 9.83 -10.33
C ARG A 306 -14.70 9.57 -9.06
N TYR A 307 -14.02 9.29 -7.95
CA TYR A 307 -14.67 9.18 -6.65
C TYR A 307 -15.40 10.47 -6.28
N CYS A 308 -14.81 11.62 -6.54
CA CYS A 308 -15.45 12.92 -6.33
C CYS A 308 -16.60 13.20 -7.31
N GLU A 309 -16.55 12.70 -8.56
CA GLU A 309 -17.67 12.77 -9.51
C GLU A 309 -18.89 12.01 -8.99
N ASP A 310 -18.69 10.81 -8.41
CA ASP A 310 -19.77 9.97 -7.87
C ASP A 310 -20.44 10.57 -6.60
N LEU A 311 -19.81 11.56 -5.97
CA LEU A 311 -20.34 12.27 -4.79
C LEU A 311 -21.21 13.49 -5.14
N VAL A 312 -21.20 13.96 -6.39
CA VAL A 312 -21.91 15.16 -6.86
C VAL A 312 -23.28 14.81 -7.43
#